data_AF-A0A7S1RYS9-F1
#
_entry.id   AF-A0A7S1RYS9-F1
#
_cell.length_a   1.000
_cell.length_b   1.000
_cell.length_c   1.000
_cell.angle_alpha   90.00
_cell.angle_beta   90.00
_cell.angle_gamma   90.00
#
_symmetry.space_group_name_H-M   'P 1'
#
loop_
_entity.id
_entity.type
_entity.pdbx_description
1 polymer ?
#
loop_
_entity_poly.entity_id
_entity_poly.type
_entity_poly.pdbx_seq_one_letter_code
_entity_poly.pdbx_strand_id
1 'polypeptide(L)'
;QLQKLMPALLAAVEHYVTFMDQQQVANVFWAVAAGNIPRAQLKGLLPVLTERVVDMADRFDAQALSNIFWAVATLKQDMPEVLGVVPVLLEVLQEAMEDPSGSRIRPQFVANVGWALAECGVRNDEVLGSFASYLVAALPGMRGKSLCMDPS
;
A
#
# COMPACT_ATOMS: atom_id res chain seq x y z
N GLN A 1 12.38 15.26 21.39
CA GLN A 1 13.59 14.44 21.17
C GLN A 1 13.48 13.58 19.90
N LEU A 2 12.34 12.92 19.63
CA LEU A 2 12.10 12.14 18.39
C LEU A 2 12.30 12.91 17.07
N GLN A 3 11.88 14.17 16.97
CA GLN A 3 12.07 14.98 15.74
C GLN A 3 13.54 15.17 15.33
N LYS A 4 14.49 15.13 16.27
CA LYS A 4 15.92 15.29 15.97
C LYS A 4 16.54 14.00 15.40
N LEU A 5 15.93 12.85 15.66
CA LEU A 5 16.41 11.54 15.19
C LEU A 5 15.82 11.15 13.84
N MET A 6 14.69 11.74 13.46
CA MET A 6 13.98 11.41 12.21
C MET A 6 14.88 11.50 10.97
N PRO A 7 15.69 12.56 10.76
CA PRO A 7 16.53 12.63 9.56
C PRO A 7 17.58 11.52 9.50
N ALA A 8 18.18 11.15 10.64
CA ALA A 8 19.17 10.08 10.69
C ALA A 8 18.54 8.71 10.47
N LEU A 9 17.34 8.48 11.00
CA LEU A 9 16.57 7.26 10.76
C LEU A 9 16.20 7.12 9.28
N LEU A 10 15.68 8.19 8.67
CA LEU A 10 15.30 8.18 7.26
C LEU A 10 16.50 7.92 6.35
N ALA A 11 17.66 8.53 6.65
CA ALA A 11 18.90 8.27 5.91
C ALA A 11 19.37 6.81 6.07
N ALA A 12 19.22 6.22 7.26
CA ALA A 12 19.53 4.81 7.47
C ALA A 12 18.56 3.90 6.68
N VAL A 13 17.25 4.20 6.71
CA VAL A 13 16.24 3.47 5.94
C VAL A 13 16.55 3.56 4.44
N GLU A 14 16.85 4.76 3.93
CA GLU A 14 17.25 4.99 2.53
C GLU A 14 18.46 4.13 2.14
N HIS A 15 19.46 4.01 3.03
CA HIS A 15 20.64 3.19 2.78
C HIS A 15 20.34 1.67 2.73
N TYR A 16 19.37 1.20 3.52
CA TYR A 16 19.07 -0.23 3.65
C TYR A 16 17.88 -0.72 2.83
N VAL A 17 17.13 0.17 2.17
CA VAL A 17 15.85 -0.15 1.52
C VAL A 17 15.98 -1.26 0.48
N THR A 18 17.11 -1.36 -0.22
CA THR A 18 17.37 -2.41 -1.23
C THR A 18 17.59 -3.80 -0.62
N PHE A 19 17.92 -3.89 0.67
CA PHE A 19 18.05 -5.13 1.42
C PHE A 19 16.77 -5.52 2.16
N MET A 20 15.76 -4.64 2.17
CA MET A 20 14.51 -4.90 2.85
C MET A 20 13.68 -5.95 2.10
N ASP A 21 12.96 -6.75 2.89
CA ASP A 21 11.91 -7.64 2.40
C ASP A 21 10.59 -6.89 2.13
N GLN A 22 9.62 -7.59 1.54
CA GLN A 22 8.32 -7.02 1.19
C GLN A 22 7.54 -6.45 2.39
N GLN A 23 7.65 -7.07 3.56
CA GLN A 23 6.93 -6.63 4.76
C GLN A 23 7.60 -5.38 5.35
N GLN A 24 8.92 -5.35 5.36
CA GLN A 24 9.71 -4.21 5.81
C GLN A 24 9.45 -2.98 4.93
N VAL A 25 9.43 -3.13 3.60
CA VAL A 25 9.10 -2.03 2.68
C VAL A 25 7.68 -1.53 2.90
N ALA A 26 6.70 -2.43 3.02
CA ALA A 26 5.32 -2.04 3.31
C ALA A 26 5.18 -1.30 4.66
N ASN A 27 5.92 -1.74 5.68
CA ASN A 27 5.92 -1.09 6.99
C ASN A 27 6.57 0.30 6.95
N VAL A 28 7.63 0.49 6.14
CA VAL A 28 8.21 1.82 5.93
C VAL A 28 7.21 2.74 5.22
N PHE A 29 6.54 2.27 4.17
CA PHE A 29 5.49 3.03 3.50
C PHE A 29 4.38 3.46 4.46
N TRP A 30 3.88 2.53 5.27
CA TRP A 30 2.88 2.81 6.30
C TRP A 30 3.39 3.83 7.32
N ALA A 31 4.62 3.68 7.82
CA ALA A 31 5.21 4.59 8.81
C ALA A 31 5.42 6.00 8.24
N VAL A 32 5.80 6.13 6.97
CA VAL A 32 5.91 7.42 6.29
C VAL A 32 4.54 8.11 6.21
N ALA A 33 3.49 7.36 5.84
CA ALA A 33 2.13 7.88 5.76
C ALA A 33 1.55 8.27 7.14
N ALA A 34 1.69 7.40 8.14
CA ALA A 34 1.18 7.64 9.50
C ALA A 34 1.99 8.69 10.27
N GLY A 35 3.28 8.84 9.96
CA GLY A 35 4.22 9.64 10.73
C GLY A 35 4.14 11.15 10.51
N ASN A 36 3.30 11.64 9.58
CA ASN A 36 3.21 13.05 9.19
C ASN A 36 4.59 13.70 8.98
N ILE A 37 5.50 12.95 8.33
CA ILE A 37 6.89 13.36 8.15
C ILE A 37 6.93 14.46 7.08
N PRO A 38 7.62 15.60 7.31
CA PRO A 38 7.69 16.66 6.31
C PRO A 38 8.26 16.16 4.99
N ARG A 39 7.59 16.47 3.87
CA ARG A 39 8.00 16.09 2.51
C ARG A 39 9.49 16.36 2.23
N ALA A 40 10.01 17.48 2.73
CA ALA A 40 11.42 17.84 2.56
C ALA A 40 12.40 16.79 3.11
N GLN A 41 12.03 16.05 4.16
CA GLN A 41 12.85 14.98 4.75
C GLN A 41 12.73 13.65 4.00
N LEU A 42 11.72 13.49 3.16
CA LEU A 42 11.43 12.25 2.44
C LEU A 42 11.93 12.25 0.99
N LYS A 43 12.51 13.36 0.53
CA LYS A 43 12.91 13.57 -0.86
C LYS A 43 13.92 12.53 -1.38
N GLY A 44 14.81 12.03 -0.53
CA GLY A 44 15.75 10.95 -0.87
C GLY A 44 15.12 9.56 -0.77
N LEU A 45 14.32 9.34 0.28
CA LEU A 45 13.73 8.03 0.57
C LEU A 45 12.63 7.62 -0.42
N LEU A 46 11.68 8.51 -0.74
CA LEU A 46 10.49 8.14 -1.51
C LEU A 46 10.80 7.54 -2.88
N PRO A 47 11.69 8.12 -3.71
CA PRO A 47 12.03 7.53 -5.01
C PRO A 47 12.53 6.09 -4.89
N VAL A 48 13.48 5.85 -3.98
CA VAL A 48 14.09 4.53 -3.80
C VAL A 48 13.08 3.54 -3.20
N LEU A 49 12.22 4.01 -2.30
CA LEU A 49 11.15 3.20 -1.73
C LEU A 49 10.09 2.82 -2.77
N THR A 50 9.71 3.76 -3.65
CA THR A 50 8.78 3.48 -4.76
C THR A 50 9.37 2.53 -5.78
N GLU A 51 10.64 2.69 -6.16
CA GLU A 51 11.36 1.77 -7.05
C GLU A 51 11.41 0.37 -6.44
N ARG A 52 11.68 0.29 -5.14
CA ARG A 52 11.71 -0.99 -4.43
C ARG A 52 10.35 -1.70 -4.39
N VAL A 53 9.24 -0.96 -4.39
CA VAL A 53 7.90 -1.55 -4.56
C VAL A 53 7.74 -2.15 -5.96
N VAL A 54 8.21 -1.47 -7.00
CA VAL A 54 8.16 -2.00 -8.37
C VAL A 54 8.99 -3.28 -8.49
N ASP A 55 10.20 -3.30 -7.92
CA ASP A 55 11.10 -4.46 -7.97
C ASP A 55 10.58 -5.72 -7.25
N MET A 56 9.64 -5.54 -6.30
CA MET A 56 9.13 -6.62 -5.45
C MET A 56 7.64 -6.89 -5.67
N ALA A 57 7.07 -6.37 -6.76
CA ALA A 57 5.64 -6.44 -7.05
C ALA A 57 5.07 -7.86 -6.86
N ASP A 58 5.76 -8.87 -7.40
CA ASP A 58 5.37 -10.29 -7.36
C ASP A 58 5.49 -10.96 -5.98
N ARG A 59 6.10 -10.28 -4.99
CA ARG A 59 6.40 -10.82 -3.66
C ARG A 59 5.48 -10.32 -2.56
N PHE A 60 4.68 -9.29 -2.82
CA PHE A 60 3.80 -8.73 -1.80
C PHE A 60 2.68 -9.71 -1.47
N ASP A 61 2.51 -9.97 -0.17
CA ASP A 61 1.32 -10.63 0.33
C ASP A 61 0.17 -9.64 0.52
N ALA A 62 -0.99 -10.17 0.94
CA ALA A 62 -2.18 -9.38 1.23
C ALA A 62 -1.89 -8.22 2.19
N GLN A 63 -1.17 -8.47 3.27
CA GLN A 63 -0.99 -7.46 4.31
C GLN A 63 -0.06 -6.36 3.81
N ALA A 64 1.04 -6.73 3.17
CA ALA A 64 2.00 -5.79 2.63
C ALA A 64 1.37 -4.91 1.53
N LEU A 65 0.63 -5.52 0.59
CA LEU A 65 -0.07 -4.77 -0.47
C LEU A 65 -1.13 -3.84 0.10
N SER A 66 -1.92 -4.30 1.08
CA SER A 66 -2.91 -3.48 1.78
C SER A 66 -2.30 -2.25 2.44
N ASN A 67 -1.14 -2.40 3.09
CA ASN A 67 -0.45 -1.29 3.75
C ASN A 67 0.06 -0.27 2.75
N ILE A 68 0.59 -0.72 1.61
CA ILE A 68 1.09 0.17 0.57
C ILE A 68 -0.05 0.94 -0.08
N PHE A 69 -1.17 0.28 -0.43
CA PHE A 69 -2.36 0.96 -0.96
C PHE A 69 -2.87 2.04 -0.01
N TRP A 70 -3.00 1.72 1.28
CA TRP A 70 -3.41 2.71 2.28
C TRP A 70 -2.42 3.88 2.36
N ALA A 71 -1.12 3.60 2.43
CA ALA A 71 -0.09 4.63 2.51
C ALA A 71 -0.09 5.56 1.28
N VAL A 72 -0.21 4.99 0.08
CA VAL A 72 -0.29 5.75 -1.18
C VAL A 72 -1.53 6.66 -1.18
N ALA A 73 -2.69 6.14 -0.80
CA ALA A 73 -3.92 6.91 -0.76
C ALA A 73 -3.89 8.04 0.30
N THR A 74 -3.22 7.81 1.43
CA THR A 74 -2.99 8.83 2.46
C THR A 74 -2.02 9.91 2.00
N LEU A 75 -0.93 9.52 1.33
CA LEU A 75 0.15 10.45 0.93
C LEU A 75 -0.13 11.22 -0.37
N LYS A 76 -1.09 10.79 -1.20
CA LYS A 76 -1.31 11.29 -2.57
C LYS A 76 -1.41 12.82 -2.72
N GLN A 77 -1.95 13.53 -1.72
CA GLN A 77 -2.16 14.98 -1.80
C GLN A 77 -0.84 15.73 -1.57
N ASP A 78 -0.08 15.34 -0.56
CA ASP A 78 1.18 15.99 -0.21
C ASP A 78 2.36 15.45 -1.03
N MET A 79 2.25 14.22 -1.55
CA MET A 79 3.30 13.45 -2.21
C MET A 79 2.79 12.71 -3.45
N PRO A 80 2.30 13.42 -4.48
CA PRO A 80 1.70 12.80 -5.67
C PRO A 80 2.63 11.85 -6.42
N GLU A 81 3.95 11.93 -6.25
CA GLU A 81 4.91 10.97 -6.81
C GLU A 81 4.65 9.52 -6.38
N VAL A 82 4.06 9.29 -5.20
CA VAL A 82 3.72 7.94 -4.72
C VAL A 82 2.62 7.29 -5.54
N LEU A 83 1.86 8.06 -6.33
CA LEU A 83 0.87 7.51 -7.25
C LEU A 83 1.53 6.71 -8.40
N GLY A 84 2.83 6.90 -8.63
CA GLY A 84 3.58 6.16 -9.66
C GLY A 84 3.61 4.65 -9.43
N VAL A 85 3.42 4.17 -8.19
CA VAL A 85 3.37 2.72 -7.92
C VAL A 85 1.97 2.12 -8.15
N VAL A 86 0.92 2.94 -8.27
CA VAL A 86 -0.47 2.45 -8.38
C VAL A 86 -0.65 1.46 -9.53
N PRO A 87 -0.17 1.70 -10.77
CA PRO A 87 -0.34 0.74 -11.86
C PRO A 87 0.20 -0.65 -11.52
N VAL A 88 1.40 -0.71 -10.94
CA VAL A 88 2.03 -1.98 -10.52
C VAL A 88 1.23 -2.65 -9.41
N LEU A 89 0.74 -1.88 -8.43
CA LEU A 89 -0.09 -2.44 -7.36
C LEU A 89 -1.43 -3.00 -7.87
N LEU A 90 -1.99 -2.42 -8.93
CA LEU A 90 -3.20 -2.93 -9.59
C LEU A 90 -2.95 -4.25 -10.30
N GLU A 91 -1.81 -4.41 -10.97
CA GLU A 91 -1.40 -5.68 -11.58
C GLU A 91 -1.26 -6.78 -10.52
N VAL A 92 -0.56 -6.49 -9.42
CA VAL A 92 -0.41 -7.44 -8.30
C VAL A 92 -1.75 -7.79 -7.65
N LEU A 93 -2.66 -6.81 -7.53
CA LEU A 93 -4.01 -7.03 -7.04
C LEU A 93 -4.79 -7.97 -7.97
N GLN A 94 -4.68 -7.79 -9.29
CA GLN A 94 -5.33 -8.64 -10.26
C GLN A 94 -4.84 -10.09 -10.16
N GLU A 95 -3.53 -10.30 -10.12
CA GLU A 95 -2.95 -11.64 -9.92
C GLU A 95 -3.40 -12.26 -8.59
N ALA A 96 -3.49 -11.47 -7.53
CA ALA A 96 -3.96 -11.95 -6.23
C ALA A 96 -5.45 -12.35 -6.25
N MET A 97 -6.28 -11.72 -7.08
CA MET A 97 -7.69 -12.08 -7.27
C MET A 97 -7.87 -13.34 -8.11
N GLU A 98 -6.93 -13.62 -9.00
CA GLU A 98 -6.92 -14.82 -9.85
C GLU A 98 -6.41 -16.07 -9.13
N ASP A 99 -5.77 -15.93 -7.96
CA ASP A 99 -5.29 -17.04 -7.13
C ASP A 99 -6.47 -17.92 -6.62
N PRO A 100 -6.62 -19.17 -7.13
CA PRO A 100 -7.74 -20.05 -6.78
C PRO A 100 -7.73 -20.48 -5.30
N SER A 101 -6.59 -20.36 -4.62
CA SER A 101 -6.47 -20.69 -3.20
C SER A 101 -7.12 -19.64 -2.29
N GLY A 102 -7.33 -18.40 -2.80
CA GLY A 102 -7.82 -17.27 -2.02
C GLY A 102 -6.90 -16.87 -0.85
N SER A 103 -5.70 -17.46 -0.76
CA SER A 103 -4.81 -17.29 0.39
C SER A 103 -4.28 -15.86 0.51
N ARG A 104 -4.21 -15.15 -0.62
CA ARG A 104 -3.69 -13.79 -0.77
C ARG A 104 -4.73 -12.69 -0.53
N ILE A 105 -6.00 -13.01 -0.31
CA ILE A 105 -7.02 -11.99 -0.08
C ILE A 105 -7.74 -12.23 1.25
N ARG A 106 -7.43 -11.37 2.21
CA ARG A 106 -8.09 -11.33 3.52
C ARG A 106 -9.12 -10.20 3.59
N PRO A 107 -10.12 -10.26 4.46
CA PRO A 107 -11.14 -9.21 4.59
C PRO A 107 -10.59 -7.78 4.77
N GLN A 108 -9.55 -7.59 5.59
CA GLN A 108 -8.89 -6.29 5.80
C GLN A 108 -8.21 -5.73 4.54
N PHE A 109 -7.67 -6.62 3.69
CA PHE A 109 -7.06 -6.24 2.41
C PHE A 109 -8.12 -5.62 1.49
N VAL A 110 -9.29 -6.25 1.42
CA VAL A 110 -10.37 -5.79 0.55
C VAL A 110 -10.91 -4.43 1.00
N ALA A 111 -11.08 -4.19 2.30
CA ALA A 111 -11.51 -2.90 2.80
C ALA A 111 -10.49 -1.78 2.48
N ASN A 112 -9.22 -2.02 2.78
CA ASN A 112 -8.16 -1.01 2.60
C ASN A 112 -7.87 -0.72 1.11
N VAL A 113 -7.83 -1.76 0.27
CA VAL A 113 -7.65 -1.60 -1.17
C VAL A 113 -8.86 -0.89 -1.77
N GLY A 114 -10.08 -1.27 -1.42
CA GLY A 114 -11.29 -0.63 -1.95
C GLY A 114 -11.37 0.86 -1.63
N TRP A 115 -11.06 1.25 -0.39
CA TRP A 115 -10.96 2.66 -0.02
C TRP A 115 -9.83 3.36 -0.77
N ALA A 116 -8.64 2.78 -0.82
CA ALA A 116 -7.48 3.38 -1.50
C ALA A 116 -7.76 3.63 -2.99
N LEU A 117 -8.43 2.71 -3.67
CA LEU A 117 -8.82 2.88 -5.08
C LEU A 117 -9.80 4.03 -5.28
N ALA A 118 -10.81 4.14 -4.42
CA ALA A 118 -11.78 5.23 -4.46
C ALA A 118 -11.10 6.58 -4.22
N GLU A 119 -10.22 6.62 -3.23
CA GLU A 119 -9.44 7.80 -2.85
C GLU A 119 -8.44 8.24 -3.91
N CYS A 120 -7.73 7.31 -4.54
CA CYS A 120 -6.79 7.61 -5.62
C CYS A 120 -7.49 8.00 -6.93
N GLY A 121 -8.83 7.94 -7.00
CA GLY A 121 -9.60 8.27 -8.20
C GLY A 121 -9.25 7.38 -9.38
N VAL A 122 -8.83 6.13 -9.12
CA VAL A 122 -8.48 5.16 -10.15
C VAL A 122 -9.73 4.93 -11.01
N ARG A 123 -9.63 5.14 -12.33
CA ARG A 123 -10.73 4.94 -13.30
C ARG A 123 -10.50 3.71 -14.18
N ASN A 124 -9.74 2.74 -13.68
CA ASN A 124 -9.53 1.50 -14.41
C ASN A 124 -10.80 0.63 -14.27
N ASP A 125 -11.73 0.79 -15.21
CA ASP A 125 -13.04 0.14 -15.19
C ASP A 125 -12.94 -1.40 -15.14
N GLU A 126 -11.88 -1.98 -15.74
CA GLU A 126 -11.64 -3.42 -15.73
C GLU A 126 -11.20 -3.92 -14.35
N VAL A 127 -10.17 -3.30 -13.76
CA VAL A 127 -9.69 -3.68 -12.42
C VAL A 127 -10.73 -3.38 -11.36
N LEU A 128 -11.42 -2.23 -11.45
CA LEU A 128 -12.53 -1.88 -10.55
C LEU A 128 -13.71 -2.84 -10.71
N GLY A 129 -14.05 -3.24 -11.93
CA GLY A 129 -15.11 -4.20 -12.21
C GLY A 129 -14.79 -5.58 -11.65
N SER A 130 -13.56 -6.05 -11.85
CA SER A 130 -13.06 -7.31 -11.28
C SER A 130 -13.03 -7.27 -9.76
N PHE A 131 -12.53 -6.18 -9.17
CA PHE A 131 -12.50 -6.00 -7.72
C PHE A 131 -13.89 -5.89 -7.10
N ALA A 132 -14.84 -5.20 -7.75
CA ALA A 132 -16.23 -5.13 -7.33
C ALA A 132 -16.92 -6.51 -7.40
N SER A 133 -16.66 -7.28 -8.45
CA SER A 133 -17.16 -8.65 -8.59
C SER A 133 -16.59 -9.56 -7.51
N TYR A 134 -15.29 -9.44 -7.23
CA TYR A 134 -14.63 -10.14 -6.15
C TYR A 134 -15.24 -9.79 -4.78
N LEU A 135 -15.44 -8.50 -4.51
CA LEU A 135 -16.11 -7.99 -3.31
C LEU A 135 -17.46 -8.67 -3.09
N VAL A 136 -18.32 -8.67 -4.11
CA VAL A 136 -19.66 -9.29 -4.04
C VAL A 136 -19.56 -10.79 -3.69
N ALA A 137 -18.61 -11.50 -4.26
CA ALA A 137 -18.38 -12.92 -3.96
C ALA A 137 -17.83 -13.16 -2.54
N ALA A 138 -16.99 -12.25 -2.03
CA ALA A 138 -16.32 -12.40 -0.74
C ALA A 138 -17.16 -11.89 0.44
N LEU A 139 -18.08 -10.95 0.22
CA LEU A 139 -18.94 -10.31 1.24
C LEU A 139 -19.69 -11.30 2.17
N PRO A 140 -20.27 -12.42 1.71
CA PRO A 140 -20.95 -13.39 2.58
C PRO A 140 -20.04 -14.00 3.66
N GLY A 141 -18.72 -14.00 3.46
CA GLY A 141 -17.73 -14.52 4.39
C GLY A 141 -17.07 -13.47 5.30
N MET A 142 -17.29 -12.17 5.06
CA MET A 142 -16.64 -11.10 5.81
C MET A 142 -17.43 -10.75 7.09
N ARG A 143 -16.81 -10.90 8.27
CA ARG A 143 -17.41 -10.51 9.55
C ARG A 143 -17.20 -9.02 9.85
N GLY A 144 -18.16 -8.40 10.55
CA GLY A 144 -18.28 -6.95 10.72
C GLY A 144 -17.04 -6.18 11.21
N LYS A 145 -16.13 -6.79 11.99
CA LYS A 145 -14.87 -6.12 12.39
C LYS A 145 -13.85 -5.96 11.27
N SER A 146 -13.97 -6.75 10.20
CA SER A 146 -13.08 -6.71 9.05
C SER A 146 -13.45 -5.64 8.02
N LEU A 147 -14.62 -5.02 8.17
CA LEU A 147 -15.11 -3.92 7.32
C LEU A 147 -14.97 -2.55 8.01
N CYS A 148 -14.52 -2.53 9.27
CA CYS A 148 -14.31 -1.29 10.01
C CYS A 148 -12.96 -0.69 9.62
N MET A 149 -12.99 0.42 8.89
CA MET A 149 -11.83 1.29 8.70
C MET A 149 -11.51 1.93 10.04
N ASP A 150 -10.37 1.60 10.65
CA ASP A 150 -9.91 2.28 11.86
C ASP A 150 -9.39 3.67 11.46
N PRO A 151 -10.01 4.77 11.89
CA PRO A 151 -9.62 6.12 11.50
C PRO A 151 -8.51 6.68 12.40
N SER A 152 -7.62 5.81 12.91
CA SER A 152 -6.48 6.20 13.75
C SER A 152 -5.43 7.01 12.99
#